data_AF-A0A4U0VEN6-F1
#
_entry.id   AF-A0A4U0VEN6-F1
#
_cell.length_a   1.000
_cell.length_b   1.000
_cell.length_c   1.000
_cell.angle_alpha   90.00
_cell.angle_beta   90.00
_cell.angle_gamma   90.00
#
_symmetry.space_group_name_H-M   'P 1'
#
loop_
_entity.id
_entity.type
_entity.pdbx_description
1 polymer ?
#
loop_
_entity_poly.entity_id
_entity_poly.type
_entity_poly.pdbx_seq_one_letter_code
_entity_poly.pdbx_strand_id
1 'polypeptide(L)'
;AELFDRLFVRCNPAYLQRLSQLVALSVSAAVTASFETHIVERLMWLESVFSTIDLKDPDVQDVAPKIMEVLSQRLQALYMQIAESSRNDPNLLRKVSALAKHADRLKTVG
;
A
#
# COMPACT_ATOMS: atom_id res chain seq x y z
N ALA A 1 5.01 -10.44 7.54
CA ALA A 1 4.59 -11.18 6.32
C ALA A 1 3.45 -12.16 6.63
N GLU A 2 3.66 -13.07 7.59
CA GLU A 2 2.79 -14.22 7.91
C GLU A 2 1.29 -13.91 8.13
N LEU A 3 0.95 -12.78 8.79
CA LEU A 3 -0.45 -12.40 9.02
C LEU A 3 -1.22 -12.13 7.70
N PHE A 4 -0.56 -11.49 6.73
CA PHE A 4 -1.16 -11.27 5.41
C PHE A 4 -1.34 -12.59 4.66
N ASP A 5 -0.28 -13.41 4.65
CA ASP A 5 -0.23 -14.65 3.89
C ASP A 5 -1.25 -15.68 4.39
N ARG A 6 -1.57 -15.68 5.69
CA ARG A 6 -2.51 -16.64 6.28
C ARG A 6 -3.97 -16.17 6.30
N LEU A 7 -4.20 -14.87 6.42
CA LEU A 7 -5.55 -14.34 6.64
C LEU A 7 -5.98 -13.37 5.55
N PHE A 8 -5.26 -12.26 5.38
CA PHE A 8 -5.72 -11.18 4.50
C PHE A 8 -5.75 -11.55 3.02
N VAL A 9 -4.87 -12.45 2.55
CA VAL A 9 -4.87 -12.89 1.14
C VAL A 9 -6.19 -13.54 0.72
N ARG A 10 -6.97 -14.07 1.68
CA ARG A 10 -8.28 -14.70 1.44
C ARG A 10 -9.47 -13.78 1.71
N CYS A 11 -9.22 -12.55 2.15
CA CYS A 11 -10.27 -11.59 2.51
C CYS A 11 -10.54 -10.63 1.35
N ASN A 12 -11.81 -10.25 1.16
CA ASN A 12 -12.16 -9.19 0.23
C ASN A 12 -11.85 -7.82 0.88
N PRO A 13 -11.01 -6.96 0.26
CA PRO A 13 -10.65 -5.66 0.82
C PRO A 13 -11.81 -4.68 0.97
N ALA A 14 -13.00 -4.97 0.41
CA ALA A 14 -14.19 -4.13 0.56
C ALA A 14 -14.57 -3.83 2.03
N TYR A 15 -14.19 -4.66 3.01
CA TYR A 15 -14.49 -4.33 4.41
C TYR A 15 -13.68 -3.14 4.94
N LEU A 16 -12.59 -2.72 4.28
CA LEU A 16 -11.82 -1.52 4.64
C LEU A 16 -12.70 -0.27 4.73
N GLN A 17 -13.77 -0.19 3.93
CA GLN A 17 -14.74 0.90 3.96
C GLN A 17 -15.49 1.05 5.29
N ARG A 18 -15.43 0.03 6.16
CA ARG A 18 -16.11 0.00 7.46
C ARG A 18 -15.15 0.17 8.63
N LEU A 19 -13.84 0.26 8.37
CA LEU A 19 -12.83 0.43 9.40
C LEU A 19 -12.58 1.91 9.67
N SER A 20 -12.05 2.23 10.85
CA SER A 20 -11.53 3.56 11.12
C SER A 20 -10.31 3.85 10.24
N GLN A 21 -10.04 5.13 10.00
CA GLN A 21 -8.92 5.59 9.16
C GLN A 21 -7.58 5.06 9.69
N LEU A 22 -7.39 5.08 11.02
CA LEU A 22 -6.18 4.57 11.66
C LEU A 22 -5.97 3.07 11.41
N VAL A 23 -7.04 2.27 11.43
CA VAL A 23 -6.97 0.84 11.15
C VAL A 23 -6.66 0.60 9.67
N ALA A 24 -7.30 1.34 8.76
CA ALA A 24 -7.00 1.26 7.33
C ALA A 24 -5.53 1.59 7.01
N LEU A 25 -4.97 2.63 7.63
CA LEU A 25 -3.54 2.96 7.53
C LEU A 25 -2.65 1.85 8.12
N SER A 26 -3.01 1.32 9.28
CA SER A 26 -2.27 0.21 9.90
C SER A 26 -2.24 -1.03 9.01
N VAL A 27 -3.37 -1.35 8.36
CA VAL A 27 -3.44 -2.42 7.37
C VAL A 27 -2.52 -2.12 6.19
N SER A 28 -2.52 -0.90 5.64
CA SER A 28 -1.62 -0.53 4.55
C SER A 28 -0.13 -0.72 4.90
N ALA A 29 0.27 -0.37 6.12
CA ALA A 29 1.62 -0.56 6.60
C ALA A 29 1.96 -2.05 6.77
N ALA A 30 1.00 -2.87 7.19
CA ALA A 30 1.16 -4.31 7.36
C ALA A 30 1.22 -5.07 6.02
N VAL A 31 0.36 -4.74 5.05
CA VAL A 31 0.34 -5.41 3.74
C VAL A 31 1.58 -5.12 2.92
N THR A 32 2.20 -3.95 3.12
CA THR A 32 3.44 -3.52 2.44
C THR A 32 4.72 -3.83 3.23
N ALA A 33 4.62 -4.45 4.41
CA ALA A 33 5.80 -4.76 5.23
C ALA A 33 6.77 -5.74 4.56
N SER A 34 6.29 -6.53 3.60
CA SER A 34 7.09 -7.38 2.70
C SER A 34 6.34 -7.54 1.37
N PHE A 35 7.09 -7.67 0.28
CA PHE A 35 6.59 -7.99 -1.06
C PHE A 35 7.20 -9.30 -1.59
N GLU A 36 7.61 -10.20 -0.70
CA GLU A 36 8.19 -11.50 -1.09
C GLU A 36 7.14 -12.46 -1.67
N THR A 37 5.88 -12.32 -1.24
CA THR A 37 4.75 -13.20 -1.61
C THR A 37 3.56 -12.36 -2.03
N HIS A 38 2.70 -12.91 -2.91
CA HIS A 38 1.38 -12.34 -3.25
C HIS A 38 1.42 -10.84 -3.60
N ILE A 39 2.41 -10.43 -4.40
CA ILE A 39 2.66 -9.01 -4.71
C ILE A 39 1.40 -8.37 -5.30
N VAL A 40 0.74 -9.05 -6.24
CA VAL A 40 -0.45 -8.53 -6.92
C VAL A 40 -1.57 -8.25 -5.91
N GLU A 41 -1.84 -9.19 -5.01
CA GLU A 41 -2.84 -9.06 -3.96
C GLU A 41 -2.48 -7.93 -2.99
N ARG A 42 -1.23 -7.86 -2.53
CA ARG A 42 -0.76 -6.77 -1.65
C ARG A 42 -0.94 -5.39 -2.29
N LEU A 43 -0.67 -5.26 -3.58
CA LEU A 43 -0.89 -4.02 -4.32
C LEU A 43 -2.38 -3.69 -4.49
N MET A 44 -3.25 -4.68 -4.68
CA MET A 44 -4.72 -4.47 -4.69
C MET A 44 -5.24 -3.99 -3.33
N TRP A 45 -4.71 -4.54 -2.24
CA TRP A 45 -5.01 -4.09 -0.88
C TRP A 45 -4.61 -2.64 -0.67
N LEU A 46 -3.42 -2.26 -1.13
CA LEU A 46 -2.93 -0.89 -1.03
C LEU A 46 -3.77 0.10 -1.85
N GLU A 47 -4.15 -0.28 -3.08
CA GLU A 47 -5.08 0.50 -3.92
C GLU A 47 -6.40 0.76 -3.21
N SER A 48 -6.94 -0.26 -2.55
CA SER A 48 -8.20 -0.15 -1.80
C SER A 48 -8.07 0.88 -0.68
N VAL A 49 -6.99 0.83 0.12
CA VAL A 49 -6.76 1.82 1.18
C VAL A 49 -6.64 3.24 0.61
N PHE A 50 -5.86 3.43 -0.45
CA PHE A 50 -5.72 4.75 -1.08
C PHE A 50 -7.03 5.32 -1.60
N SER A 51 -7.95 4.47 -2.04
CA SER A 51 -9.27 4.89 -2.50
C SER A 51 -10.25 5.28 -1.38
N THR A 52 -10.01 4.81 -0.15
CA THR A 52 -10.96 4.98 0.98
C THR A 52 -10.46 5.94 2.05
N ILE A 53 -9.16 6.23 2.09
CA ILE A 53 -8.57 6.99 3.18
C ILE A 53 -9.01 8.46 3.15
N ASP A 54 -9.51 8.96 4.28
CA ASP A 54 -9.69 10.40 4.50
C ASP A 54 -8.53 10.93 5.32
N LEU A 55 -7.64 11.70 4.67
CA LEU A 55 -6.45 12.26 5.29
C LEU A 55 -6.74 13.45 6.21
N LYS A 56 -7.96 14.01 6.15
CA LYS A 56 -8.38 15.11 7.02
C LYS A 56 -9.01 14.62 8.32
N ASP A 57 -9.13 13.31 8.47
CA ASP A 57 -9.63 12.72 9.71
C ASP A 57 -8.64 13.03 10.86
N PRO A 58 -9.11 13.65 11.96
CA PRO A 58 -8.26 14.04 13.09
C PRO A 58 -7.45 12.90 13.69
N ASP A 59 -7.93 11.66 13.58
CA ASP A 59 -7.26 10.48 14.14
C ASP A 59 -5.98 10.13 13.37
N VAL A 60 -5.83 10.62 12.14
CA VAL A 60 -4.73 10.24 11.25
C VAL A 60 -3.95 11.39 10.65
N GLN A 61 -4.45 12.64 10.68
CA GLN A 61 -3.80 13.78 10.04
C GLN A 61 -2.29 13.92 10.36
N ASP A 62 -1.87 13.64 11.60
CA ASP A 62 -0.47 13.78 12.03
C ASP A 62 0.44 12.60 11.64
N VAL A 63 -0.16 11.42 11.42
CA VAL A 63 0.57 10.17 11.15
C VAL A 63 0.51 9.76 9.68
N ALA A 64 -0.54 10.14 8.97
CA ALA A 64 -0.78 9.74 7.60
C ALA A 64 0.36 10.18 6.66
N PRO A 65 0.90 11.42 6.72
CA PRO A 65 2.02 11.80 5.85
C PRO A 65 3.27 10.92 6.03
N LYS A 66 3.59 10.57 7.29
CA LYS A 66 4.73 9.70 7.61
C LYS A 66 4.53 8.28 7.11
N ILE A 67 3.31 7.75 7.24
CA ILE A 67 2.96 6.44 6.69
C ILE A 67 3.04 6.46 5.16
N MET A 68 2.51 7.49 4.50
CA MET A 68 2.58 7.64 3.04
C MET A 68 4.02 7.71 2.53
N GLU A 69 4.92 8.37 3.27
CA GLU A 69 6.36 8.35 2.97
C GLU A 69 6.94 6.93 3.02
N VAL A 70 6.68 6.19 4.09
CA VAL A 70 7.13 4.79 4.23
C VAL A 70 6.58 3.91 3.10
N LEU A 71 5.31 4.09 2.72
CA LEU A 71 4.69 3.36 1.61
C LEU A 71 5.35 3.70 0.27
N SER A 72 5.62 4.98 0.01
CA SER A 72 6.31 5.43 -1.21
C SER A 72 7.71 4.81 -1.32
N GLN A 73 8.51 4.88 -0.25
CA GLN A 73 9.86 4.29 -0.20
C GLN A 73 9.85 2.78 -0.46
N ARG A 74 8.91 2.05 0.16
CA ARG A 74 8.77 0.59 -0.05
C ARG A 74 8.38 0.24 -1.48
N LEU A 75 7.49 1.02 -2.10
CA LEU A 75 7.09 0.82 -3.49
C LEU A 75 8.23 1.15 -4.47
N GLN A 76 9.02 2.18 -4.19
CA GLN A 76 10.22 2.48 -4.97
C GLN A 76 11.25 1.34 -4.89
N ALA A 77 11.47 0.78 -3.69
CA ALA A 77 12.34 -0.39 -3.51
C ALA A 77 11.81 -1.61 -4.29
N LEU A 78 10.50 -1.90 -4.21
CA LEU A 78 9.87 -2.97 -4.99
C LEU A 78 10.03 -2.75 -6.50
N TYR A 79 9.87 -1.51 -6.97
CA TYR A 79 10.07 -1.19 -8.39
C TYR A 79 11.48 -1.56 -8.86
N MET A 80 12.51 -1.17 -8.10
CA MET A 80 13.90 -1.50 -8.42
C MET A 80 14.12 -3.01 -8.47
N GLN A 81 13.62 -3.74 -7.47
CA GLN A 81 13.70 -5.20 -7.43
C GLN A 81 13.07 -5.88 -8.65
N ILE A 82 11.90 -5.41 -9.10
CA ILE A 82 11.24 -5.96 -10.29
C ILE A 82 11.97 -5.56 -11.57
N ALA A 83 12.47 -4.32 -11.65
CA ALA A 83 13.16 -3.81 -12.82
C ALA A 83 14.50 -4.52 -13.08
N GLU A 84 15.20 -4.91 -12.00
CA GLU A 84 16.47 -5.64 -12.03
C GLU A 84 16.26 -7.17 -12.22
N SER A 85 15.03 -7.67 -12.12
CA SER A 85 14.72 -9.08 -12.36
C SER A 85 14.88 -9.43 -13.84
N SER A 86 15.47 -10.60 -14.12
CA SER A 86 15.62 -11.15 -15.47
C SER A 86 14.30 -11.44 -16.18
N ARG A 87 13.20 -11.54 -15.42
CA ARG A 87 11.82 -11.64 -15.90
C ARG A 87 11.01 -10.46 -15.37
N ASN A 88 11.39 -9.25 -15.78
CA ASN A 88 10.61 -8.06 -15.45
C ASN A 88 9.19 -8.15 -16.06
N ASP A 89 8.21 -7.64 -15.32
CA ASP A 89 6.82 -7.54 -15.78
C ASP A 89 6.49 -6.04 -15.96
N PRO A 90 6.39 -5.55 -17.22
CA PRO A 90 6.10 -4.15 -17.49
C PRO A 90 4.78 -3.65 -16.91
N ASN A 91 3.76 -4.52 -16.82
CA ASN A 91 2.47 -4.16 -16.26
C ASN A 91 2.57 -3.98 -14.75
N LEU A 92 3.30 -4.89 -14.08
CA LEU A 92 3.56 -4.79 -12.65
C LEU A 92 4.40 -3.56 -12.31
N LEU A 93 5.46 -3.27 -13.09
CA LEU A 93 6.28 -2.07 -12.94
C LEU A 93 5.45 -0.78 -13.05
N ARG A 94 4.56 -0.70 -14.06
CA ARG A 94 3.64 0.42 -14.23
C ARG A 94 2.72 0.56 -13.02
N LYS A 95 2.18 -0.55 -12.50
CA LYS A 95 1.30 -0.56 -11.32
C LYS A 95 2.02 -0.03 -10.07
N VAL A 96 3.21 -0.56 -9.79
CA VAL A 96 4.02 -0.13 -8.63
C VAL A 96 4.40 1.35 -8.75
N SER A 97 4.82 1.81 -9.93
CA SER A 97 5.14 3.22 -10.17
C SER A 97 3.93 4.15 -9.96
N ALA A 98 2.75 3.74 -10.43
CA ALA A 98 1.53 4.51 -10.24
C ALA A 98 1.16 4.65 -8.76
N LEU A 99 1.31 3.56 -7.98
CA LEU A 99 1.03 3.55 -6.55
C LEU A 99 2.04 4.38 -5.76
N ALA A 100 3.33 4.33 -6.10
CA ALA A 100 4.36 5.14 -5.44
C ALA A 100 4.05 6.64 -5.60
N LYS A 101 3.74 7.05 -6.84
CA LYS A 101 3.32 8.43 -7.14
C LYS A 101 2.03 8.82 -6.43
N HIS A 102 1.10 7.88 -6.22
CA HIS A 102 -0.12 8.16 -5.50
C HIS A 102 0.16 8.40 -4.01
N ALA A 103 0.98 7.56 -3.38
CA ALA A 103 1.44 7.76 -2.00
C ALA A 103 2.13 9.12 -1.81
N ASP A 104 3.03 9.50 -2.74
CA ASP A 104 3.69 10.80 -2.67
C ASP A 104 2.72 11.98 -2.78
N ARG A 105 1.66 11.88 -3.59
CA ARG A 105 0.62 12.91 -3.64
C ARG A 105 -0.15 12.98 -2.33
N LEU A 106 -0.59 11.84 -1.80
CA LEU A 106 -1.33 11.76 -0.53
C LEU A 106 -0.53 12.37 0.62
N LYS A 107 0.79 12.12 0.66
CA LYS A 107 1.71 12.75 1.63
C LYS A 107 1.67 14.28 1.63
N THR A 108 1.41 14.92 0.48
CA THR A 108 1.42 16.38 0.33
C THR A 108 0.06 17.05 0.56
N VAL A 109 -1.02 16.26 0.67
CA VAL A 109 -2.40 16.77 0.76
C VAL A 109 -3.00 16.58 2.16
N GLY A 110 -2.45 15.64 2.95
CA GLY A 110 -2.70 15.54 4.40
C GLY A 110 -1.79 16.50 5.17
#